data_AF-A0A0R2IRU0-F1
#
_entry.id   AF-A0A0R2IRU0-F1
#
_cell.length_a   1.000
_cell.length_b   1.000
_cell.length_c   1.000
_cell.angle_alpha   90.00
_cell.angle_beta   90.00
_cell.angle_gamma   90.00
#
_symmetry.space_group_name_H-M   'P 1'
#
loop_
_entity.id
_entity.type
_entity.pdbx_description
1 polymer ?
#
loop_
_entity_poly.entity_id
_entity_poly.type
_entity_poly.pdbx_seq_one_letter_code
_entity_poly.pdbx_strand_id
1 'polypeptide(L)'
;MKKTTILLLSSAFLLLGGCANNSNDSRSESDTSSSSVSKASSSKKATSTSSHASSLVVNTDDETQLLTSPWQFNKFTIHQIEAEIDDGQLEVKVDWEPKTEKRANFANFGEIKATQDGKTLRTAERDDDFDEDETVRDLDVTYAYQNKTDPVTIQVKSADGQTHSVSFKLQ
;
A
#
# COMPACT_ATOMS: atom_id res chain seq x y z
N MET A 1 -39.78 -9.61 -45.95
CA MET A 1 -41.00 -9.19 -45.22
C MET A 1 -40.84 -9.54 -43.75
N LYS A 2 -41.32 -8.64 -42.89
CA LYS A 2 -41.16 -8.59 -41.43
C LYS A 2 -41.84 -9.77 -40.71
N LYS A 3 -41.37 -10.09 -39.50
CA LYS A 3 -42.18 -10.11 -38.26
C LYS A 3 -41.30 -10.33 -37.02
N THR A 4 -41.06 -9.24 -36.32
CA THR A 4 -40.52 -9.13 -34.97
C THR A 4 -41.62 -9.46 -33.97
N THR A 5 -41.33 -10.20 -32.90
CA THR A 5 -42.22 -10.30 -31.74
C THR A 5 -41.42 -9.97 -30.48
N ILE A 6 -41.80 -8.85 -29.87
CA ILE A 6 -41.33 -8.31 -28.60
C ILE A 6 -42.32 -8.79 -27.53
N LEU A 7 -41.83 -9.34 -26.42
CA LEU A 7 -42.66 -9.59 -25.23
C LEU A 7 -42.28 -8.57 -24.15
N LEU A 8 -43.15 -7.59 -23.95
CA LEU A 8 -43.16 -6.66 -22.83
C LEU A 8 -43.77 -7.35 -21.61
N LEU A 9 -43.15 -7.26 -20.44
CA LEU A 9 -43.87 -7.45 -19.18
C LEU A 9 -43.52 -6.32 -18.21
N SER A 10 -44.37 -5.30 -18.25
CA SER A 10 -44.44 -4.20 -17.29
C SER A 10 -45.31 -4.62 -16.10
N SER A 11 -44.85 -4.35 -14.88
CA SER A 11 -45.73 -4.02 -13.75
C SER A 11 -44.94 -3.21 -12.73
N ALA A 12 -45.28 -1.94 -12.68
CA ALA A 12 -44.85 -0.96 -11.70
C ALA A 12 -45.77 -0.97 -10.46
N PHE A 13 -45.45 -0.07 -9.52
CA PHE A 13 -46.20 0.39 -8.33
C PHE A 13 -45.86 -0.40 -7.04
N LEU A 14 -45.54 0.21 -5.88
CA LEU A 14 -45.89 1.52 -5.32
C LEU A 14 -44.79 2.09 -4.40
N LEU A 15 -44.62 3.41 -4.47
CA LEU A 15 -44.03 4.27 -3.44
C LEU A 15 -45.01 4.43 -2.26
N LEU A 16 -44.49 4.61 -1.03
CA LEU A 16 -44.84 5.69 -0.06
C LEU A 16 -44.49 5.28 1.38
N GLY A 17 -43.88 6.20 2.13
CA GLY A 17 -43.76 6.08 3.59
C GLY A 17 -42.64 6.92 4.20
N GLY A 18 -42.74 8.26 4.12
CA GLY A 18 -41.92 9.17 4.92
C GLY A 18 -42.57 9.44 6.27
N CYS A 19 -41.76 9.53 7.33
CA CYS A 19 -42.06 10.24 8.57
C CYS A 19 -40.76 10.87 9.09
N ALA A 20 -40.67 12.20 8.97
CA ALA A 20 -39.83 12.99 9.86
C ALA A 20 -40.66 13.33 11.10
N ASN A 21 -40.10 13.19 12.30
CA ASN A 21 -40.54 14.00 13.41
C ASN A 21 -39.36 14.34 14.33
N ASN A 22 -39.19 15.65 14.49
CA ASN A 22 -38.23 16.30 15.38
C ASN A 22 -38.91 16.46 16.74
N SER A 23 -38.29 15.96 17.81
CA SER A 23 -38.68 16.27 19.18
C SER A 23 -37.46 16.75 19.94
N ASN A 24 -37.48 18.05 20.25
CA ASN A 24 -36.61 18.72 21.21
C ASN A 24 -37.26 18.62 22.61
N ASP A 25 -36.54 19.08 23.64
CA ASP A 25 -36.83 19.10 25.10
C ASP A 25 -36.43 17.83 25.87
N SER A 26 -35.79 17.89 27.04
CA SER A 26 -35.21 18.98 27.85
C SER A 26 -34.30 18.36 28.94
N ARG A 27 -33.46 19.21 29.55
CA ARG A 27 -32.44 19.00 30.60
C ARG A 27 -32.76 18.00 31.73
N SER A 28 -31.73 17.34 32.28
CA SER A 28 -31.25 17.50 33.69
C SER A 28 -29.97 16.70 33.96
N GLU A 29 -29.12 17.25 34.83
CA GLU A 29 -27.86 16.77 35.43
C GLU A 29 -28.09 15.49 36.28
N SER A 30 -27.14 14.70 36.79
CA SER A 30 -25.72 14.86 37.11
C SER A 30 -25.02 13.49 37.33
N ASP A 31 -23.68 13.53 37.30
CA ASP A 31 -22.68 12.71 38.00
C ASP A 31 -22.68 11.17 37.93
N THR A 32 -21.56 10.64 37.41
CA THR A 32 -20.80 9.61 38.13
C THR A 32 -19.36 9.54 37.64
N SER A 33 -18.44 9.77 38.57
CA SER A 33 -17.00 9.66 38.46
C SER A 33 -16.53 8.27 38.02
N SER A 34 -15.51 8.19 37.15
CA SER A 34 -14.44 7.21 37.30
C SER A 34 -13.18 7.60 36.53
N SER A 35 -12.08 7.51 37.26
CA SER A 35 -10.67 7.69 36.89
C SER A 35 -10.22 6.85 35.69
N SER A 36 -9.24 7.32 34.90
CA SER A 36 -7.85 6.81 34.97
C SER A 36 -6.98 7.19 33.76
N VAL A 37 -5.69 7.40 34.07
CA VAL A 37 -4.46 7.24 33.27
C VAL A 37 -4.17 8.15 32.06
N SER A 38 -3.55 9.30 32.36
CA SER A 38 -2.58 9.92 31.45
C SER A 38 -1.24 9.15 31.52
N LYS A 39 -0.98 8.26 30.55
CA LYS A 39 0.39 7.77 30.27
C LYS A 39 0.97 8.59 29.13
N ALA A 40 1.85 9.51 29.48
CA ALA A 40 2.73 10.19 28.54
C ALA A 40 3.76 9.19 28.00
N SER A 41 3.62 8.82 26.73
CA SER A 41 4.59 8.07 25.95
C SER A 41 5.81 8.96 25.70
N SER A 42 7.00 8.57 26.14
CA SER A 42 8.24 9.27 25.77
C SER A 42 9.27 8.30 25.17
N SER A 43 9.84 8.76 24.05
CA SER A 43 11.03 8.29 23.36
C SER A 43 11.03 6.90 22.71
N LYS A 44 10.41 6.79 21.52
CA LYS A 44 10.96 5.90 20.49
C LYS A 44 12.18 6.58 19.87
N LYS A 45 13.33 5.94 20.05
CA LYS A 45 14.60 6.28 19.40
C LYS A 45 14.37 6.26 17.89
N ALA A 46 14.51 7.41 17.23
CA ALA A 46 14.45 7.51 15.79
C ALA A 46 15.63 6.74 15.20
N THR A 47 15.35 5.60 14.58
CA THR A 47 16.31 4.89 13.73
C THR A 47 16.66 5.80 12.57
N SER A 48 17.96 5.93 12.32
CA SER A 48 18.57 6.73 11.28
C SER A 48 17.98 6.44 9.90
N THR A 49 17.21 7.38 9.36
CA THR A 49 16.80 7.41 7.96
C THR A 49 18.01 7.79 7.11
N SER A 50 18.71 6.83 6.51
CA SER A 50 19.68 7.13 5.46
C SER A 50 18.91 7.36 4.15
N SER A 51 18.39 8.57 3.96
CA SER A 51 17.73 8.98 2.73
C SER A 51 18.76 9.26 1.64
N HIS A 52 19.14 8.24 0.88
CA HIS A 52 19.81 8.44 -0.41
C HIS A 52 18.74 8.74 -1.47
N ALA A 53 18.39 10.01 -1.62
CA ALA A 53 17.56 10.47 -2.72
C ALA A 53 18.42 10.49 -3.99
N SER A 54 18.46 9.38 -4.71
CA SER A 54 18.95 9.36 -6.09
C SER A 54 17.80 9.82 -6.98
N SER A 55 17.98 10.87 -7.78
CA SER A 55 16.96 11.24 -8.77
C SER A 55 17.05 10.30 -9.98
N LEU A 56 16.73 9.02 -9.78
CA LEU A 56 16.53 8.12 -10.92
C LEU A 56 15.31 8.58 -11.70
N VAL A 57 15.45 8.60 -13.02
CA VAL A 57 14.35 8.79 -13.95
C VAL A 57 14.02 7.42 -14.52
N VAL A 58 12.80 6.97 -14.29
CA VAL A 58 12.27 5.68 -14.74
C VAL A 58 11.43 5.92 -15.99
N ASN A 59 11.75 5.22 -17.08
CA ASN A 59 10.93 5.23 -18.29
C ASN A 59 9.69 4.38 -18.05
N THR A 60 8.59 4.69 -18.75
CA THR A 60 7.33 3.96 -18.55
C THR A 60 7.28 2.59 -19.19
N ASP A 61 8.14 2.31 -20.15
CA ASP A 61 7.95 1.15 -21.04
C ASP A 61 8.86 -0.04 -20.67
N ASP A 62 9.81 0.15 -19.74
CA ASP A 62 10.76 -0.89 -19.31
C ASP A 62 10.98 -0.82 -17.78
N GLU A 63 11.07 -1.98 -17.14
CA GLU A 63 11.53 -2.14 -15.77
C GLU A 63 12.87 -1.44 -15.53
N THR A 64 12.89 -0.52 -14.57
CA THR A 64 14.10 0.23 -14.20
C THR A 64 14.57 -0.16 -12.81
N GLN A 65 15.81 -0.67 -12.70
CA GLN A 65 16.46 -0.96 -11.43
C GLN A 65 16.69 0.32 -10.62
N LEU A 66 16.16 0.35 -9.39
CA LEU A 66 16.23 1.50 -8.49
C LEU A 66 17.41 1.45 -7.52
N LEU A 67 17.90 0.25 -7.19
CA LEU A 67 18.97 0.07 -6.20
C LEU A 67 20.35 0.03 -6.84
N THR A 68 21.29 0.79 -6.30
CA THR A 68 22.72 0.71 -6.68
C THR A 68 23.49 -0.31 -5.85
N SER A 69 22.92 -0.77 -4.73
CA SER A 69 23.49 -1.79 -3.86
C SER A 69 22.37 -2.47 -3.06
N PRO A 70 22.50 -3.77 -2.74
CA PRO A 70 21.51 -4.50 -1.95
C PRO A 70 21.23 -3.83 -0.59
N TRP A 71 19.97 -3.86 -0.16
CA TRP A 71 19.58 -3.46 1.19
C TRP A 71 19.67 -4.62 2.15
N GLN A 72 20.45 -4.42 3.21
CA GLN A 72 20.72 -5.45 4.21
C GLN A 72 19.87 -5.22 5.46
N PHE A 73 18.94 -6.14 5.71
CA PHE A 73 18.19 -6.23 6.96
C PHE A 73 18.71 -7.41 7.80
N ASN A 74 18.31 -7.46 9.07
CA ASN A 74 18.72 -8.57 9.96
C ASN A 74 18.18 -9.93 9.52
N LYS A 75 16.92 -9.97 9.04
CA LYS A 75 16.22 -11.22 8.72
C LYS A 75 16.15 -11.56 7.22
N PHE A 76 16.47 -10.61 6.36
CA PHE A 76 16.42 -10.78 4.90
C PHE A 76 17.36 -9.79 4.22
N THR A 77 17.56 -9.98 2.92
CA THR A 77 18.27 -9.05 2.04
C THR A 77 17.34 -8.72 0.88
N ILE A 78 17.31 -7.45 0.46
CA ILE A 78 16.73 -7.06 -0.82
C ILE A 78 17.88 -6.83 -1.78
N HIS A 79 17.91 -7.59 -2.86
CA HIS A 79 18.93 -7.53 -3.90
C HIS A 79 18.59 -6.47 -4.94
N GLN A 80 17.31 -6.42 -5.35
CA GLN A 80 16.80 -5.58 -6.42
C GLN A 80 15.48 -4.92 -5.97
N ILE A 81 15.25 -3.69 -6.44
CA ILE A 81 13.90 -3.14 -6.56
C ILE A 81 13.85 -2.57 -7.97
N GLU A 82 12.86 -3.02 -8.74
CA GLU A 82 12.54 -2.50 -10.06
C GLU A 82 11.19 -1.81 -10.02
N ALA A 83 11.00 -0.86 -10.93
CA ALA A 83 9.72 -0.21 -11.12
C ALA A 83 9.50 0.16 -12.58
N GLU A 84 8.23 0.09 -12.99
CA GLU A 84 7.74 0.57 -14.28
C GLU A 84 6.30 1.08 -14.17
N ILE A 85 5.78 1.65 -15.26
CA ILE A 85 4.37 2.03 -15.35
C ILE A 85 3.71 1.19 -16.44
N ASP A 86 3.00 0.14 -16.03
CA ASP A 86 2.17 -0.65 -16.94
C ASP A 86 0.68 -0.32 -16.76
N ASP A 87 -0.05 -0.16 -17.86
CA ASP A 87 -1.49 0.15 -17.90
C ASP A 87 -1.94 1.28 -16.94
N GLY A 88 -1.08 2.27 -16.73
CA GLY A 88 -1.34 3.41 -15.84
C GLY A 88 -1.25 3.10 -14.35
N GLN A 89 -0.73 1.93 -13.99
CA GLN A 89 -0.42 1.51 -12.63
C GLN A 89 1.10 1.56 -12.41
N LEU A 90 1.51 1.67 -11.15
CA LEU A 90 2.91 1.53 -10.79
C LEU A 90 3.16 0.08 -10.39
N GLU A 91 4.02 -0.61 -11.14
CA GLU A 91 4.45 -1.96 -10.81
C GLU A 91 5.81 -1.89 -10.11
N VAL A 92 5.94 -2.66 -9.03
CA VAL A 92 7.18 -2.72 -8.25
C VAL A 92 7.51 -4.19 -8.01
N LYS A 93 8.62 -4.63 -8.61
CA LYS A 93 9.20 -5.96 -8.40
C LYS A 93 10.33 -5.86 -7.39
N VAL A 94 10.37 -6.80 -6.44
CA VAL A 94 11.38 -6.86 -5.38
C VAL A 94 12.00 -8.24 -5.32
N ASP A 95 13.29 -8.32 -5.65
CA ASP A 95 14.05 -9.55 -5.43
C ASP A 95 14.61 -9.56 -4.01
N TRP A 96 14.24 -10.57 -3.23
CA TRP A 96 14.60 -10.67 -1.82
C TRP A 96 14.94 -12.09 -1.39
N GLU A 97 15.75 -12.19 -0.33
CA GLU A 97 16.23 -13.48 0.19
C GLU A 97 16.06 -13.53 1.72
N PRO A 98 15.29 -14.48 2.28
CA PRO A 98 15.17 -14.67 3.72
C PRO A 98 16.43 -15.34 4.29
N LYS A 99 16.89 -14.87 5.45
CA LYS A 99 18.08 -15.41 6.16
C LYS A 99 17.76 -16.53 7.15
N THR A 100 16.51 -16.62 7.62
CA THR A 100 16.12 -17.54 8.70
C THR A 100 15.01 -18.51 8.30
N GLU A 101 13.88 -17.99 7.81
CA GLU A 101 12.67 -18.76 7.53
C GLU A 101 12.51 -18.99 6.02
N LYS A 102 12.94 -20.16 5.54
CA LYS A 102 12.94 -20.50 4.11
C LYS A 102 11.55 -20.74 3.50
N ARG A 103 10.45 -20.65 4.25
CA ARG A 103 9.09 -20.85 3.72
C ARG A 103 8.12 -19.91 4.39
N ALA A 104 8.24 -18.64 4.04
CA ALA A 104 7.44 -17.57 4.59
C ALA A 104 7.36 -16.43 3.56
N ASN A 105 6.17 -15.87 3.39
CA ASN A 105 5.92 -14.72 2.54
C ASN A 105 6.66 -13.50 3.09
N PHE A 106 6.95 -12.52 2.23
CA PHE A 106 7.66 -11.30 2.61
C PHE A 106 7.01 -10.57 3.79
N ALA A 107 5.68 -10.63 3.90
CA ALA A 107 4.90 -10.00 4.98
C ALA A 107 5.31 -10.46 6.41
N ASN A 108 5.94 -11.64 6.55
CA ASN A 108 6.47 -12.10 7.84
C ASN A 108 7.78 -11.38 8.24
N PHE A 109 8.46 -10.80 7.26
CA PHE A 109 9.77 -10.15 7.42
C PHE A 109 9.68 -8.63 7.41
N GLY A 110 8.76 -8.06 6.62
CA GLY A 110 8.62 -6.63 6.46
C GLY A 110 7.38 -6.19 5.70
N GLU A 111 7.31 -4.88 5.49
CA GLU A 111 6.26 -4.18 4.76
C GLU A 111 6.92 -3.35 3.66
N ILE A 112 6.33 -3.36 2.46
CA ILE A 112 6.66 -2.45 1.37
C ILE A 112 5.48 -1.51 1.11
N LYS A 113 5.79 -0.23 0.89
CA LYS A 113 4.79 0.76 0.47
C LYS A 113 5.39 1.74 -0.51
N ALA A 114 4.55 2.22 -1.43
CA ALA A 114 4.84 3.35 -2.28
C ALA A 114 4.15 4.61 -1.75
N THR A 115 4.85 5.75 -1.76
CA THR A 115 4.27 7.06 -1.45
C THR A 115 4.56 8.06 -2.56
N GLN A 116 3.60 8.92 -2.87
CA GLN A 116 3.73 10.02 -3.82
C GLN A 116 3.04 11.26 -3.24
N ASP A 117 3.68 12.43 -3.34
CA ASP A 117 3.18 13.69 -2.75
C ASP A 117 2.81 13.53 -1.25
N GLY A 118 3.64 12.80 -0.50
CA GLY A 118 3.42 12.53 0.93
C GLY A 118 2.23 11.60 1.25
N LYS A 119 1.53 11.06 0.25
CA LYS A 119 0.41 10.12 0.42
C LYS A 119 0.84 8.70 0.09
N THR A 120 0.40 7.73 0.88
CA THR A 120 0.55 6.31 0.55
C THR A 120 -0.33 5.96 -0.65
N LEU A 121 0.26 5.36 -1.67
CA LEU A 121 -0.49 4.83 -2.82
C LEU A 121 -1.27 3.60 -2.39
N ARG A 122 -2.48 3.43 -2.93
CA ARG A 122 -3.31 2.26 -2.67
C ARG A 122 -2.73 1.07 -3.43
N THR A 123 -2.48 -0.05 -2.76
CA THR A 123 -2.17 -1.32 -3.41
C THR A 123 -3.38 -1.81 -4.21
N ALA A 124 -3.16 -2.08 -5.48
CA ALA A 124 -4.12 -2.73 -6.37
C ALA A 124 -3.97 -4.25 -6.26
N GLU A 125 -2.74 -4.74 -6.40
CA GLU A 125 -2.40 -6.16 -6.39
C GLU A 125 -1.09 -6.41 -5.62
N ARG A 126 -0.94 -7.63 -5.11
CA ARG A 126 0.26 -8.09 -4.42
C ARG A 126 0.38 -9.60 -4.64
N ASP A 127 1.46 -9.99 -5.27
CA ASP A 127 1.86 -11.39 -5.44
C ASP A 127 3.17 -11.66 -4.68
N ASP A 128 3.17 -12.69 -3.86
CA ASP A 128 4.25 -13.09 -2.95
C ASP A 128 4.30 -14.63 -2.91
N ASP A 129 3.90 -15.26 -4.01
CA ASP A 129 4.04 -16.69 -4.24
C ASP A 129 5.48 -16.99 -4.64
N PHE A 130 5.99 -18.16 -4.21
CA PHE A 130 7.37 -18.56 -4.47
C PHE A 130 7.47 -20.09 -4.49
N ASP A 131 8.41 -20.61 -5.26
CA ASP A 131 8.67 -22.05 -5.34
C ASP A 131 9.50 -22.55 -4.13
N GLU A 132 9.40 -23.84 -3.82
CA GLU A 132 9.99 -24.40 -2.60
C GLU A 132 11.54 -24.34 -2.56
N ASP A 133 12.19 -24.28 -3.73
CA ASP A 133 13.63 -24.28 -3.91
C ASP A 133 14.23 -22.88 -4.17
N GLU A 134 13.39 -21.85 -4.24
CA GLU A 134 13.83 -20.47 -4.45
C GLU A 134 14.51 -19.87 -3.22
N THR A 135 15.79 -19.53 -3.40
CA THR A 135 16.59 -18.80 -2.42
C THR A 135 16.36 -17.30 -2.51
N VAL A 136 16.29 -16.78 -3.73
CA VAL A 136 15.87 -15.41 -4.04
C VAL A 136 14.47 -15.50 -4.59
N ARG A 137 13.58 -14.68 -4.06
CA ARG A 137 12.15 -14.66 -4.38
C ARG A 137 11.80 -13.29 -4.92
N ASP A 138 10.82 -13.26 -5.79
CA ASP A 138 10.16 -12.03 -6.15
C ASP A 138 9.00 -11.71 -5.20
N LEU A 139 8.65 -10.44 -5.23
CA LEU A 139 7.47 -9.87 -4.63
C LEU A 139 7.04 -8.80 -5.61
N ASP A 140 5.90 -9.01 -6.23
CA ASP A 140 5.34 -8.11 -7.22
C ASP A 140 4.18 -7.33 -6.58
N VAL A 141 4.26 -6.00 -6.61
CA VAL A 141 3.27 -5.13 -6.00
C VAL A 141 2.84 -4.03 -6.95
N THR A 142 1.56 -4.02 -7.27
CA THR A 142 0.95 -3.01 -8.14
C THR A 142 0.25 -1.95 -7.29
N TYR A 143 0.52 -0.68 -7.58
CA TYR A 143 -0.04 0.48 -6.90
C TYR A 143 -0.85 1.35 -7.84
N ALA A 144 -1.97 1.88 -7.34
CA ALA A 144 -2.74 2.90 -8.03
C ALA A 144 -1.93 4.21 -8.11
N TYR A 145 -1.38 4.47 -9.30
CA TYR A 145 -0.53 5.61 -9.58
C TYR A 145 -1.35 6.91 -9.74
N GLN A 146 -0.85 8.04 -9.24
CA GLN A 146 -1.63 9.29 -9.23
C GLN A 146 -1.27 10.23 -10.39
N ASN A 147 0.02 10.51 -10.60
CA ASN A 147 0.47 11.47 -11.62
C ASN A 147 1.95 11.29 -11.97
N LYS A 148 2.39 11.74 -13.16
CA LYS A 148 3.80 11.70 -13.60
C LYS A 148 4.73 12.77 -13.01
N THR A 149 4.20 13.77 -12.32
CA THR A 149 4.97 14.97 -11.94
C THR A 149 5.71 14.81 -10.61
N ASP A 150 5.11 14.08 -9.66
CA ASP A 150 5.64 13.96 -8.32
C ASP A 150 6.52 12.72 -8.19
N PRO A 151 7.68 12.82 -7.50
CA PRO A 151 8.50 11.65 -7.22
C PRO A 151 7.72 10.60 -6.43
N VAL A 152 7.97 9.34 -6.78
CA VAL A 152 7.53 8.19 -6.00
C VAL A 152 8.66 7.83 -5.03
N THR A 153 8.29 7.38 -3.84
CA THR A 153 9.22 6.79 -2.88
C THR A 153 8.76 5.38 -2.53
N ILE A 154 9.60 4.39 -2.78
CA ILE A 154 9.43 3.04 -2.26
C ILE A 154 10.11 2.97 -0.91
N GLN A 155 9.37 2.52 0.09
CA GLN A 155 9.88 2.28 1.42
C GLN A 155 9.70 0.81 1.77
N VAL A 156 10.78 0.18 2.22
CA VAL A 156 10.74 -1.13 2.86
C VAL A 156 11.08 -0.97 4.33
N LYS A 157 10.21 -1.50 5.18
CA LYS A 157 10.39 -1.53 6.63
C LYS A 157 10.37 -2.97 7.11
N SER A 158 11.44 -3.41 7.77
CA SER A 158 11.47 -4.72 8.41
C SER A 158 10.61 -4.77 9.67
N ALA A 159 10.21 -5.97 10.08
CA ALA A 159 9.41 -6.22 11.29
C ALA A 159 10.11 -5.75 12.59
N ASP A 160 11.45 -5.71 12.60
CA ASP A 160 12.25 -5.17 13.70
C ASP A 160 12.46 -3.64 13.65
N GLY A 161 11.92 -2.98 12.62
CA GLY A 161 11.82 -1.52 12.52
C GLY A 161 12.95 -0.82 11.76
N GLN A 162 13.91 -1.55 11.19
CA GLN A 162 14.84 -0.96 10.23
C GLN A 162 14.07 -0.55 8.96
N THR A 163 14.48 0.56 8.35
CA THR A 163 13.78 1.11 7.18
C THR A 163 14.79 1.59 6.17
N HIS A 164 14.57 1.21 4.91
CA HIS A 164 15.26 1.74 3.76
C HIS A 164 14.24 2.36 2.80
N SER A 165 14.67 3.33 2.01
CA SER A 165 13.81 3.97 1.02
C SER A 165 14.61 4.42 -0.18
N VAL A 166 13.99 4.36 -1.36
CA VAL A 166 14.50 4.89 -2.62
C VAL A 166 13.41 5.76 -3.22
N SER A 167 13.81 6.93 -3.74
CA SER A 167 12.91 7.83 -4.45
C SER A 167 13.30 7.89 -5.92
N PHE A 168 12.33 8.05 -6.81
CA PHE A 168 12.56 8.18 -8.24
C PHE A 168 11.48 9.06 -8.86
N LYS A 169 11.75 9.57 -10.07
CA LYS A 169 10.78 10.27 -10.90
C LYS A 169 10.46 9.42 -12.11
N LEU A 170 9.25 9.56 -12.61
CA LEU A 170 8.80 8.90 -13.83
C LEU A 170 8.83 9.92 -14.97
N GLN A 171 9.19 9.46 -16.17
CA GLN A 171 9.21 10.30 -17.38
C GLN A 171 7.99 10.07 -18.29
#